data_AF-A0A5E4U777-F1
#
_entry.id   AF-A0A5E4U777-F1
#
_cell.length_a   1.000
_cell.length_b   1.000
_cell.length_c   1.000
_cell.angle_alpha   90.00
_cell.angle_beta   90.00
_cell.angle_gamma   90.00
#
_symmetry.space_group_name_H-M   'P 1'
#
loop_
_entity.id
_entity.type
_entity.pdbx_description
1 polymer ?
#
loop_
_entity_poly.entity_id
_entity_poly.type
_entity_poly.pdbx_seq_one_letter_code
_entity_poly.pdbx_strand_id
1 'polypeptide(L)'
;MTNRVSDALRRAPRHVAQICAMTIALCAGAAPLLSHAAELPTRPVLTLDAAQNVIRAAQTKAASEGWPCVISVVDAAGLPIALVRMDNAAVPAGVDLAPGKARTAALFRRPSGVLEDAVNGARRAVGTAQGYVLMRGGLPLVVNGTVVGAIGVSADTPQHDEEIAKAGLDGLIQADTQHGNAKLQ
;
A
#
# COMPACT_ATOMS: atom_id res chain seq x y z
N MET A 1 51.69 -41.68 49.42
CA MET A 1 50.71 -42.57 48.73
C MET A 1 50.21 -41.85 47.48
N THR A 2 51.05 -41.74 46.45
CA THR A 2 51.01 -42.58 45.23
C THR A 2 49.73 -42.45 44.41
N ASN A 3 49.57 -41.27 43.81
CA ASN A 3 49.33 -41.02 42.37
C ASN A 3 48.74 -42.19 41.55
N ARG A 4 47.42 -42.43 41.66
CA ARG A 4 46.67 -43.42 40.86
C ARG A 4 46.03 -42.86 39.58
N VAL A 5 46.19 -41.56 39.29
CA VAL A 5 45.48 -40.91 38.18
C VAL A 5 46.30 -40.91 36.88
N SER A 6 47.62 -41.14 36.95
CA SER A 6 48.54 -41.09 35.80
C SER A 6 48.59 -42.36 34.95
N ASP A 7 47.90 -43.44 35.34
CA ASP A 7 47.97 -44.74 34.65
C ASP A 7 46.79 -45.01 33.69
N ALA A 8 45.69 -44.26 33.78
CA ALA A 8 44.51 -44.52 32.94
C ALA A 8 44.64 -43.94 31.50
N LEU A 9 45.60 -43.04 31.25
CA LEU A 9 45.72 -42.31 29.97
C LEU A 9 46.79 -42.86 29.01
N ARG A 10 47.49 -43.95 29.35
CA ARG A 10 48.59 -44.49 28.51
C ARG A 10 48.24 -45.74 27.69
N ARG A 11 46.98 -46.16 27.65
CA ARG A 11 46.57 -47.41 26.96
C ARG A 11 45.41 -47.25 25.97
N ALA A 12 45.35 -46.12 25.26
CA ALA A 12 44.49 -46.03 24.07
C ALA A 12 45.30 -46.40 22.82
N PRO A 13 44.88 -47.40 22.03
CA PRO A 13 45.56 -47.76 20.78
C PRO A 13 45.47 -46.60 19.78
N ARG A 14 46.63 -46.22 19.23
CA ARG A 14 46.86 -45.05 18.35
C ARG A 14 45.95 -44.98 17.10
N HIS A 15 45.27 -46.06 16.74
CA HIS A 15 44.39 -46.13 15.57
C HIS A 15 42.99 -45.53 15.80
N VAL A 16 42.52 -45.40 17.06
CA VAL A 16 41.16 -44.89 17.34
C VAL A 16 41.09 -43.37 17.16
N ALA A 17 42.19 -42.65 17.41
CA ALA A 17 42.26 -41.19 17.19
C ALA A 17 42.30 -40.80 15.70
N GLN A 18 42.73 -41.71 14.81
CA GLN A 18 42.86 -41.44 13.38
C GLN A 18 41.58 -41.70 12.59
N ILE A 19 40.65 -42.50 13.12
CA ILE A 19 39.39 -42.81 12.44
C ILE A 19 38.35 -41.68 12.65
N CYS A 20 38.41 -40.95 13.78
CA CYS A 20 37.55 -39.77 14.00
C CYS A 20 37.94 -38.55 13.15
N ALA A 21 39.18 -38.48 12.64
CA ALA A 21 39.62 -37.36 11.81
C ALA A 21 39.18 -37.48 10.33
N MET A 22 38.67 -38.64 9.91
CA MET A 22 38.41 -38.94 8.49
C MET A 22 36.92 -38.99 8.13
N THR A 23 36.02 -38.63 9.05
CA THR A 23 34.58 -38.40 8.79
C THR A 23 34.19 -36.92 8.77
N ILE A 24 35.13 -36.01 8.99
CA ILE A 24 34.90 -34.55 8.91
C ILE A 24 35.20 -33.99 7.50
N ALA A 25 35.56 -34.84 6.53
CA ALA A 25 36.01 -34.40 5.20
C ALA A 25 35.00 -34.61 4.05
N LEU A 26 33.74 -34.98 4.31
CA LEU A 26 32.76 -35.26 3.23
C LEU A 26 31.41 -34.54 3.36
N CYS A 27 31.35 -33.41 4.06
CA CYS A 27 30.16 -32.53 4.03
C CYS A 27 30.46 -31.08 3.64
N ALA A 28 31.69 -30.77 3.18
CA ALA A 28 32.06 -29.42 2.72
C ALA A 28 31.70 -29.14 1.24
N GLY A 29 30.81 -29.95 0.64
CA GLY A 29 30.49 -29.91 -0.80
C GLY A 29 29.03 -29.60 -1.13
N ALA A 30 28.18 -29.32 -0.14
CA ALA A 30 26.86 -28.76 -0.39
C ALA A 30 26.90 -27.28 -0.01
N ALA A 31 27.59 -26.47 -0.83
CA ALA A 31 27.17 -25.08 -0.92
C ALA A 31 25.66 -25.14 -1.19
N PRO A 32 24.79 -24.56 -0.35
CA PRO A 32 23.42 -24.37 -0.77
C PRO A 32 23.56 -23.62 -2.09
N LEU A 33 23.01 -24.17 -3.16
CA LEU A 33 22.64 -23.40 -4.33
C LEU A 33 21.63 -22.38 -3.79
N LEU A 34 22.14 -21.31 -3.17
CA LEU A 34 21.40 -20.10 -2.90
C LEU A 34 21.04 -19.63 -4.30
N SER A 35 19.83 -20.02 -4.70
CA SER A 35 19.13 -19.39 -5.79
C SER A 35 19.33 -17.90 -5.58
N HIS A 36 20.14 -17.29 -6.44
CA HIS A 36 20.18 -15.84 -6.56
C HIS A 36 18.84 -15.48 -7.19
N ALA A 37 17.78 -15.52 -6.37
CA ALA A 37 16.51 -14.97 -6.75
C ALA A 37 16.79 -13.51 -7.05
N ALA A 38 16.46 -13.09 -8.28
CA ALA A 38 16.61 -11.70 -8.67
C ALA A 38 15.91 -10.83 -7.62
N GLU A 39 16.63 -9.85 -7.08
CA GLU A 39 16.06 -8.91 -6.12
C GLU A 39 14.96 -8.13 -6.83
N LEU A 40 13.71 -8.33 -6.40
CA LEU A 40 12.55 -7.69 -7.00
C LEU A 40 12.36 -6.29 -6.41
N PRO A 41 11.90 -5.32 -7.22
CA PRO A 41 11.61 -3.99 -6.72
C PRO A 41 10.52 -4.03 -5.64
N THR A 42 10.74 -3.33 -4.53
CA THR A 42 9.73 -3.12 -3.50
C THR A 42 8.96 -1.83 -3.78
N ARG A 43 7.74 -1.73 -3.25
CA ARG A 43 6.93 -0.51 -3.32
C ARG A 43 6.21 -0.26 -2.01
N PRO A 44 5.99 1.01 -1.62
CA PRO A 44 5.09 1.30 -0.52
C PRO A 44 3.66 0.82 -0.85
N VAL A 45 2.96 0.39 0.19
CA VAL A 45 1.56 -0.03 0.13
C VAL A 45 0.74 0.78 1.11
N LEU A 46 -0.48 1.13 0.72
CA LEU A 46 -1.41 1.82 1.62
C LEU A 46 -1.99 0.83 2.62
N THR A 47 -1.78 1.07 3.92
CA THR A 47 -2.36 0.25 4.98
C THR A 47 -3.82 0.62 5.24
N LEU A 48 -4.57 -0.27 5.90
CA LEU A 48 -5.93 0.04 6.35
C LEU A 48 -5.93 1.26 7.29
N ASP A 49 -4.98 1.34 8.23
CA ASP A 49 -4.90 2.47 9.18
C ASP A 49 -4.69 3.80 8.46
N ALA A 50 -3.80 3.83 7.46
CA ALA A 50 -3.60 5.02 6.63
C ALA A 50 -4.86 5.36 5.80
N ALA A 51 -5.53 4.36 5.24
CA ALA A 51 -6.80 4.56 4.54
C ALA A 51 -7.90 5.11 5.47
N GLN A 52 -7.96 4.66 6.72
CA GLN A 52 -8.88 5.20 7.72
C GLN A 52 -8.54 6.64 8.09
N ASN A 53 -7.26 7.03 8.16
CA ASN A 53 -6.85 8.42 8.38
C ASN A 53 -7.36 9.32 7.25
N VAL A 54 -7.17 8.89 5.99
CA VAL A 54 -7.68 9.56 4.79
C VAL A 54 -9.20 9.75 4.87
N ILE A 55 -9.93 8.68 5.21
CA ILE A 55 -11.39 8.73 5.37
C ILE A 55 -11.81 9.71 6.47
N ARG A 56 -11.16 9.69 7.64
CA ARG A 56 -11.52 10.59 8.74
C ARG A 56 -11.33 12.05 8.38
N ALA A 57 -10.25 12.39 7.68
CA ALA A 57 -10.00 13.76 7.23
C ALA A 57 -11.07 14.23 6.22
N ALA A 58 -11.43 13.36 5.26
CA ALA A 58 -12.51 13.63 4.31
C ALA A 58 -13.88 13.77 5.02
N GLN A 59 -14.23 12.86 5.93
CA GLN A 59 -15.46 12.94 6.72
C GLN A 59 -15.54 14.22 7.55
N THR A 60 -14.41 14.67 8.11
CA THR A 60 -14.35 15.91 8.89
C THR A 60 -14.71 17.12 8.03
N LYS A 61 -14.11 17.22 6.83
CA LYS A 61 -14.45 18.28 5.86
C LYS A 61 -15.91 18.20 5.41
N ALA A 62 -16.39 17.01 5.06
CA ALA A 62 -17.77 16.80 4.64
C ALA A 62 -18.76 17.23 5.75
N ALA A 63 -18.48 16.86 7.00
CA ALA A 63 -19.31 17.22 8.14
C ALA A 63 -19.27 18.72 8.45
N SER A 64 -18.10 19.37 8.35
CA SER A 64 -17.96 20.80 8.65
C SER A 64 -18.71 21.70 7.64
N GLU A 65 -18.81 21.26 6.39
CA GLU A 65 -19.50 22.00 5.32
C GLU A 65 -20.97 21.59 5.15
N GLY A 66 -21.41 20.52 5.82
CA GLY A 66 -22.77 19.99 5.64
C GLY A 66 -22.97 19.28 4.30
N TRP A 67 -21.95 18.62 3.76
CA TRP A 67 -21.96 17.87 2.51
C TRP A 67 -21.87 16.35 2.76
N PRO A 68 -22.93 15.71 3.26
CA PRO A 68 -22.91 14.27 3.49
C PRO A 68 -22.68 13.51 2.17
N CYS A 69 -21.74 12.58 2.18
CA CYS A 69 -21.24 11.94 0.96
C CYS A 69 -20.90 10.46 1.16
N VAL A 70 -20.55 9.80 0.06
CA VAL A 70 -19.85 8.51 0.07
C VAL A 70 -18.36 8.73 -0.19
N ILE A 71 -17.52 8.08 0.60
CA ILE A 71 -16.06 8.15 0.52
C ILE A 71 -15.53 6.72 0.34
N SER A 72 -14.65 6.51 -0.62
CA SER A 72 -14.00 5.23 -0.88
C SER A 72 -12.48 5.42 -0.96
N VAL A 73 -11.73 4.48 -0.40
CA VAL A 73 -10.28 4.39 -0.56
C VAL A 73 -9.94 3.03 -1.17
N VAL A 74 -9.09 3.06 -2.19
CA VAL A 74 -8.61 1.88 -2.92
C VAL A 74 -7.08 1.80 -2.85
N ASP A 75 -6.54 0.60 -3.03
CA ASP A 75 -5.10 0.39 -3.18
C ASP A 75 -4.59 0.84 -4.57
N ALA A 76 -3.29 0.71 -4.81
CA ALA A 76 -2.66 1.09 -6.08
C ALA A 76 -3.15 0.26 -7.29
N ALA A 77 -3.76 -0.92 -7.07
CA ALA A 77 -4.38 -1.74 -8.10
C ALA A 77 -5.86 -1.38 -8.32
N GLY A 78 -6.37 -0.38 -7.60
CA GLY A 78 -7.77 0.05 -7.67
C GLY A 78 -8.73 -0.90 -6.97
N LEU A 79 -8.24 -1.75 -6.06
CA LEU A 79 -9.06 -2.63 -5.24
C LEU A 79 -9.50 -1.94 -3.95
N PRO A 80 -10.77 -2.10 -3.51
CA PRO A 80 -11.26 -1.45 -2.30
C PRO A 80 -10.48 -1.84 -1.04
N ILE A 81 -10.08 -0.84 -0.27
CA ILE A 81 -9.59 -1.01 1.10
C ILE A 81 -10.71 -0.67 2.09
N ALA A 82 -11.41 0.44 1.85
CA ALA A 82 -12.48 0.91 2.73
C ALA A 82 -13.50 1.76 1.97
N LEU A 83 -14.75 1.69 2.41
CA LEU A 83 -15.86 2.49 1.91
C LEU A 83 -16.71 2.94 3.10
N VAL A 84 -17.06 4.22 3.12
CA VAL A 84 -17.97 4.81 4.10
C VAL A 84 -19.05 5.57 3.36
N ARG A 85 -20.31 5.30 3.70
CA ARG A 85 -21.45 6.13 3.32
C ARG A 85 -21.91 6.88 4.56
N MET A 86 -21.85 8.22 4.53
CA MET A 86 -22.36 9.05 5.60
C MET A 86 -23.89 8.98 5.63
N ASP A 87 -24.46 9.24 6.81
CA ASP A 87 -25.89 9.46 6.93
C ASP A 87 -26.32 10.63 6.06
N ASN A 88 -27.51 10.51 5.44
CA ASN A 88 -28.07 11.51 4.52
C ASN A 88 -27.20 11.85 3.30
N ALA A 89 -26.28 10.95 2.89
CA ALA A 89 -25.49 11.15 1.68
C ALA A 89 -26.38 11.51 0.47
N ALA A 90 -26.09 12.66 -0.15
CA ALA A 90 -27.00 13.30 -1.10
C ALA A 90 -27.27 12.45 -2.36
N VAL A 91 -26.30 11.63 -2.76
CA VAL A 91 -26.38 10.76 -3.94
C VAL A 91 -26.29 9.30 -3.51
N PRO A 92 -27.41 8.54 -3.46
CA PRO A 92 -27.41 7.13 -3.08
C PRO A 92 -26.52 6.25 -3.99
N ALA A 93 -26.49 6.56 -5.29
CA ALA A 93 -25.59 5.92 -6.26
C ALA A 93 -24.09 6.16 -5.97
N GLY A 94 -23.77 7.04 -5.01
CA GLY A 94 -22.42 7.30 -4.54
C GLY A 94 -21.67 6.03 -4.08
N VAL A 95 -22.40 5.00 -3.64
CA VAL A 95 -21.83 3.68 -3.27
C VAL A 95 -21.10 2.99 -4.42
N ASP A 96 -21.51 3.25 -5.67
CA ASP A 96 -20.85 2.73 -6.87
C ASP A 96 -19.93 3.78 -7.50
N LEU A 97 -20.33 5.06 -7.45
CA LEU A 97 -19.57 6.15 -8.06
C LEU A 97 -18.26 6.43 -7.32
N ALA A 98 -18.26 6.53 -5.99
CA ALA A 98 -17.06 6.88 -5.23
C ALA A 98 -15.93 5.83 -5.41
N PRO A 99 -16.19 4.50 -5.31
CA PRO A 99 -15.18 3.49 -5.64
C PRO A 99 -14.69 3.57 -7.07
N GLY A 100 -15.61 3.80 -8.03
CA GLY A 100 -15.26 3.96 -9.44
C GLY A 100 -14.32 5.14 -9.68
N LYS A 101 -14.58 6.30 -9.07
CA LYS A 101 -13.73 7.50 -9.14
C LYS A 101 -12.35 7.25 -8.52
N ALA A 102 -12.31 6.59 -7.35
CA ALA A 102 -11.07 6.20 -6.69
C ALA A 102 -10.24 5.26 -7.58
N ARG A 103 -10.87 4.20 -8.10
CA ARG A 103 -10.25 3.23 -9.01
C ARG A 103 -9.71 3.89 -10.27
N THR A 104 -10.47 4.79 -10.88
CA THR A 104 -10.01 5.61 -12.02
C THR A 104 -8.75 6.38 -11.64
N ALA A 105 -8.75 7.08 -10.50
CA ALA A 105 -7.61 7.88 -10.10
C ALA A 105 -6.34 7.05 -9.80
N ALA A 106 -6.50 5.89 -9.18
CA ALA A 106 -5.40 4.95 -8.91
C ALA A 106 -4.78 4.42 -10.22
N LEU A 107 -5.62 3.93 -11.14
CA LEU A 107 -5.16 3.23 -12.35
C LEU A 107 -4.62 4.19 -13.41
N PHE A 108 -5.21 5.37 -13.56
CA PHE A 108 -4.72 6.41 -14.48
C PHE A 108 -3.63 7.30 -13.87
N ARG A 109 -3.34 7.11 -12.57
CA ARG A 109 -2.34 7.85 -11.78
C ARG A 109 -2.51 9.37 -11.90
N ARG A 110 -3.75 9.84 -11.90
CA ARG A 110 -4.12 11.25 -12.04
C ARG A 110 -5.53 11.48 -11.50
N PRO A 111 -5.90 12.72 -11.14
CA PRO A 111 -7.26 13.04 -10.74
C PRO A 111 -8.29 12.58 -11.78
N SER A 112 -9.40 12.00 -11.34
CA SER A 112 -10.48 11.58 -12.24
C SER A 112 -11.11 12.76 -12.99
N GLY A 113 -11.09 13.96 -12.40
CA GLY A 113 -11.55 15.19 -13.03
C GLY A 113 -10.79 15.56 -14.31
N VAL A 114 -9.50 15.18 -14.43
CA VAL A 114 -8.75 15.37 -15.68
C VAL A 114 -9.36 14.56 -16.82
N LEU A 115 -9.91 13.38 -16.53
CA LEU A 115 -10.58 12.55 -17.53
C LEU A 115 -12.00 13.03 -17.81
N GLU A 116 -12.69 13.59 -16.82
CA GLU A 116 -13.96 14.29 -17.02
C GLU A 116 -13.79 15.47 -18.00
N ASP A 117 -12.79 16.33 -17.75
CA ASP A 117 -12.50 17.47 -18.62
C ASP A 117 -12.13 17.01 -20.04
N ALA A 118 -11.39 15.90 -20.15
CA ALA A 118 -11.01 15.31 -21.44
C ALA A 118 -12.22 14.77 -22.23
N VAL A 119 -13.15 14.05 -21.58
CA VAL A 119 -14.32 13.47 -22.25
C VAL A 119 -15.35 14.54 -22.62
N ASN A 120 -15.46 15.60 -21.81
CA ASN A 120 -16.33 16.75 -22.10
C ASN A 120 -15.75 17.66 -23.19
N GLY A 121 -14.42 17.67 -23.38
CA GLY A 121 -13.72 18.41 -24.41
C GLY A 121 -13.49 17.61 -25.72
N ALA A 122 -12.28 17.75 -26.27
CA ALA A 122 -11.92 17.17 -27.57
C ALA A 122 -11.62 15.66 -27.54
N ARG A 123 -11.39 15.07 -26.36
CA ARG A 123 -11.01 13.65 -26.21
C ARG A 123 -12.19 12.77 -25.83
N ARG A 124 -13.35 12.96 -26.48
CA ARG A 124 -14.59 12.21 -26.22
C ARG A 124 -14.42 10.68 -26.28
N ALA A 125 -13.47 10.19 -27.08
CA ALA A 125 -13.15 8.77 -27.19
C ALA A 125 -12.71 8.13 -25.85
N VAL A 126 -12.20 8.90 -24.88
CA VAL A 126 -11.88 8.38 -23.54
C VAL A 126 -13.11 7.80 -22.84
N GLY A 127 -14.31 8.33 -23.13
CA GLY A 127 -15.58 7.81 -22.61
C GLY A 127 -15.93 6.39 -23.08
N THR A 128 -15.23 5.86 -24.09
CA THR A 128 -15.40 4.46 -24.53
C THR A 128 -14.69 3.47 -23.60
N ALA A 129 -13.79 3.94 -22.73
CA ALA A 129 -13.06 3.10 -21.78
C ALA A 129 -14.02 2.52 -20.73
N GLN A 130 -14.33 1.23 -20.87
CA GLN A 130 -15.25 0.52 -20.00
C GLN A 130 -14.65 0.25 -18.62
N GLY A 131 -15.49 0.25 -17.59
CA GLY A 131 -15.09 -0.09 -16.21
C GLY A 131 -14.41 1.04 -15.44
N TYR A 132 -14.53 2.29 -15.90
CA TYR A 132 -14.00 3.47 -15.23
C TYR A 132 -15.09 4.53 -15.07
N VAL A 133 -15.07 5.22 -13.93
CA VAL A 133 -15.93 6.39 -13.69
C VAL A 133 -15.10 7.64 -13.95
N LEU A 134 -15.45 8.36 -15.01
CA LEU A 134 -14.75 9.56 -15.49
C LEU A 134 -15.39 10.84 -14.96
N MET A 135 -15.61 10.88 -13.65
CA MET A 135 -16.22 12.00 -12.94
C MET A 135 -15.26 12.47 -11.87
N ARG A 136 -15.16 13.79 -11.66
CA ARG A 136 -14.38 14.45 -10.63
C ARG A 136 -14.76 13.95 -9.23
N GLY A 137 -13.78 13.99 -8.32
CA GLY A 137 -13.89 13.45 -6.97
C GLY A 137 -12.92 12.32 -6.64
N GLY A 138 -12.17 11.81 -7.62
CA GLY A 138 -11.11 10.82 -7.41
C GLY A 138 -9.74 11.46 -7.44
N LEU A 139 -8.92 11.25 -6.40
CA LEU A 139 -7.54 11.75 -6.30
C LEU A 139 -6.56 10.61 -5.97
N PRO A 140 -5.41 10.54 -6.67
CA PRO A 140 -4.38 9.57 -6.35
C PRO A 140 -3.70 9.92 -5.02
N LEU A 141 -3.46 8.90 -4.20
CA LEU A 141 -2.66 9.00 -2.98
C LEU A 141 -1.21 8.67 -3.33
N VAL A 142 -0.32 9.65 -3.21
CA VAL A 142 1.07 9.55 -3.65
C VAL A 142 2.01 9.66 -2.46
N VAL A 143 2.93 8.70 -2.32
CA VAL A 143 4.00 8.69 -1.31
C VAL A 143 5.31 8.49 -2.03
N ASN A 144 6.29 9.37 -1.82
CA ASN A 144 7.61 9.32 -2.47
C ASN A 144 7.52 9.16 -4.00
N GLY A 145 6.62 9.92 -4.65
CA GLY A 145 6.38 9.86 -6.09
C GLY A 145 5.67 8.60 -6.59
N THR A 146 5.31 7.66 -5.70
CA THR A 146 4.62 6.42 -6.03
C THR A 146 3.15 6.50 -5.63
N VAL A 147 2.25 6.16 -6.55
CA VAL A 147 0.82 6.00 -6.24
C VAL A 147 0.64 4.75 -5.38
N VAL A 148 0.26 4.94 -4.11
CA VAL A 148 0.01 3.85 -3.16
C VAL A 148 -1.46 3.44 -3.09
N GLY A 149 -2.34 4.31 -3.58
CA GLY A 149 -3.78 4.12 -3.62
C GLY A 149 -4.49 5.34 -4.20
N ALA A 150 -5.78 5.44 -3.95
CA ALA A 150 -6.57 6.63 -4.29
C ALA A 150 -7.77 6.79 -3.35
N ILE A 151 -8.22 8.02 -3.19
CA ILE A 151 -9.51 8.37 -2.59
C ILE A 151 -10.49 8.73 -3.70
N GLY A 152 -11.76 8.37 -3.52
CA GLY A 152 -12.89 8.79 -4.35
C GLY A 152 -14.06 9.24 -3.50
N VAL A 153 -14.72 10.33 -3.89
CA VAL A 153 -15.84 10.92 -3.17
C VAL A 153 -17.04 11.13 -4.09
N SER A 154 -18.24 10.96 -3.52
CA SER A 154 -19.52 11.29 -4.16
C SER A 154 -20.46 11.98 -3.16
N ALA A 155 -20.51 13.30 -3.25
CA ALA A 155 -21.37 14.27 -2.61
C ALA A 155 -22.43 14.76 -3.62
N ASP A 156 -22.92 15.98 -3.45
CA ASP A 156 -23.94 16.65 -4.26
C ASP A 156 -23.39 17.36 -5.51
N THR A 157 -22.15 17.87 -5.49
CA THR A 157 -21.53 18.52 -6.66
C THR A 157 -20.12 18.01 -6.96
N PRO A 158 -19.64 18.08 -8.22
CA PRO A 158 -18.28 17.72 -8.58
C PRO A 158 -17.20 18.52 -7.80
N GLN A 159 -17.49 19.77 -7.48
CA GLN A 159 -16.60 20.62 -6.70
C GLN A 159 -16.50 20.14 -5.25
N HIS A 160 -17.64 19.87 -4.61
CA HIS A 160 -17.66 19.33 -3.25
C HIS A 160 -16.95 17.97 -3.19
N ASP A 161 -17.12 17.12 -4.20
CA ASP A 161 -16.39 15.85 -4.30
C ASP A 161 -14.87 16.06 -4.23
N GLU A 162 -14.35 16.99 -5.04
CA GLU A 162 -12.91 17.24 -5.13
C GLU A 162 -12.37 17.90 -3.86
N GLU A 163 -13.10 18.83 -3.25
CA GLU A 163 -12.69 19.47 -1.99
C GLU A 163 -12.62 18.48 -0.83
N ILE A 164 -13.62 17.59 -0.71
CA ILE A 164 -13.64 16.54 0.31
C ILE A 164 -12.53 15.52 0.04
N ALA A 165 -12.33 15.12 -1.23
CA ALA A 165 -11.25 14.21 -1.61
C ALA A 165 -9.88 14.80 -1.29
N LYS A 166 -9.70 16.11 -1.52
CA LYS A 166 -8.47 16.84 -1.21
C LYS A 166 -8.19 16.85 0.29
N ALA A 167 -9.20 17.12 1.12
CA ALA A 167 -9.06 17.02 2.58
C ALA A 167 -8.63 15.61 3.01
N GLY A 168 -9.16 14.56 2.37
CA GLY A 168 -8.72 13.18 2.59
C GLY A 168 -7.25 12.95 2.21
N LEU A 169 -6.83 13.45 1.04
CA LEU A 169 -5.43 13.38 0.59
C LEU A 169 -4.48 14.09 1.58
N ASP A 170 -4.84 15.28 2.06
CA ASP A 170 -4.04 16.04 3.03
C ASP A 170 -3.88 15.27 4.35
N GLY A 171 -4.90 14.50 4.75
CA GLY A 171 -4.85 13.60 5.92
C GLY A 171 -3.82 12.48 5.81
N LEU A 172 -3.48 12.02 4.59
CA LEU A 172 -2.39 11.06 4.39
C LEU A 172 -1.02 11.68 4.67
N ILE A 173 -0.81 12.91 4.20
CA ILE A 173 0.48 13.64 4.32
C ILE A 173 0.79 13.93 5.80
N GLN A 174 -0.23 14.29 6.58
CA GLN A 174 -0.09 14.49 8.02
C GLN A 174 0.31 13.20 8.75
N ALA A 175 -0.25 12.05 8.34
CA ALA A 175 0.11 10.76 8.94
C ALA A 175 1.56 10.34 8.63
N ASP A 176 2.05 10.60 7.41
CA ASP A 176 3.45 10.33 7.02
C ASP A 176 4.45 11.18 7.83
N THR A 177 4.08 12.44 8.10
CA THR A 177 4.89 13.36 8.91
C THR A 177 5.02 12.89 10.37
N GLN A 178 3.98 12.24 10.92
CA GLN A 178 3.97 11.74 12.30
C GLN A 178 4.65 10.37 12.46
N HIS A 179 4.73 9.56 11.40
CA HIS A 179 5.34 8.21 11.45
C HIS A 179 6.80 8.16 10.97
N GLY A 180 7.41 9.32 10.66
CA GLY A 180 8.85 9.44 10.44
C GLY A 180 9.28 9.15 9.00
N ASN A 181 9.00 10.08 8.10
CA ASN A 181 9.86 10.38 6.95
C ASN A 181 9.74 11.88 6.59
N ALA A 182 10.20 12.73 7.52
CA ALA A 182 10.46 14.12 7.22
C ALA A 182 11.65 14.23 6.25
N LYS A 183 11.37 14.25 4.95
CA LYS A 183 12.12 15.00 3.92
C LYS A 183 11.38 14.95 2.58
N LEU A 184 10.55 15.97 2.34
CA LEU A 184 10.12 16.36 1.00
C LEU A 184 10.94 17.59 0.60
N GLN A 185 11.77 17.42 -0.44
CA GLN A 185 12.15 18.49 -1.36
C GLN A 185 11.25 18.36 -2.60
#